data_AF-A0A2N3CKI0-F1
#
_entry.id   AF-A0A2N3CKI0-F1
#
_cell.length_a   1.000
_cell.length_b   1.000
_cell.length_c   1.000
_cell.angle_alpha   90.00
_cell.angle_beta   90.00
_cell.angle_gamma   90.00
#
_symmetry.space_group_name_H-M   'P 1'
#
loop_
_entity.id
_entity.type
_entity.pdbx_description
1 polymer ?
#
loop_
_entity_poly.entity_id
_entity_poly.type
_entity_poly.pdbx_seq_one_letter_code
_entity_poly.pdbx_strand_id
1 'polypeptide(L)'
;MSAHGFPPRWRAETGQPPPPGSRQGEGPMLKRLLTTTAALAALALPGLAAEPEEVLRRAADLTPLGPWSEGDQMGMGNTQGPGTWMRCAAHLAAPGAKLYELSHIRANDMPQSPFGVPLVYEYRPTVGIPGTRHAATYYGGATQAEVKPTPDSPLLKLGMEQAAPIVTSAVLLDAAAHLNGGAPLEPGTLVTAADIEAMLAAQGLGARGIQPGDVVLIHTGWGALWDDAQASQRYYTMGPGLAQDGAELLAGRHAVLVALDNPFTDPVADGQLTGQAMPPQGMDEGLPFVIHHLNLAVNGIHNIQNARLKEIAADGAWTSCAMILPLRSRGASGSPVRAIAIGAPTR
;
A
#
# COMPACT_ATOMS: atom_id res chain seq x y z
N MET A 1 28.66 36.15 -50.37
CA MET A 1 27.72 35.33 -49.58
C MET A 1 28.34 33.93 -49.52
N SER A 2 29.54 33.75 -48.96
CA SER A 2 29.87 33.67 -47.53
C SER A 2 29.13 32.53 -46.83
N ALA A 3 29.74 31.51 -46.23
CA ALA A 3 31.08 30.92 -46.29
C ALA A 3 30.98 29.55 -45.59
N HIS A 4 31.69 28.54 -46.10
CA HIS A 4 31.97 27.26 -45.45
C HIS A 4 32.97 27.43 -44.29
N GLY A 5 32.98 26.52 -43.29
CA GLY A 5 34.04 26.50 -42.27
C GLY A 5 33.99 25.32 -41.29
N PHE A 6 34.96 24.41 -41.45
CA PHE A 6 35.36 23.19 -40.74
C PHE A 6 35.49 23.23 -39.18
N PRO A 7 35.56 22.05 -38.51
CA PRO A 7 35.99 21.89 -37.11
C PRO A 7 37.52 21.65 -36.99
N PRO A 8 38.09 21.67 -35.77
CA PRO A 8 39.19 20.75 -35.50
C PRO A 8 39.24 20.12 -34.09
N ARG A 9 39.78 18.89 -34.06
CA ARG A 9 40.45 18.19 -32.94
C ARG A 9 41.82 18.83 -32.64
N TRP A 10 42.42 18.59 -31.46
CA TRP A 10 43.86 18.23 -31.18
C TRP A 10 44.04 18.08 -29.64
N ARG A 11 44.31 16.87 -29.10
CA ARG A 11 45.58 16.25 -28.62
C ARG A 11 46.23 16.83 -27.35
N ALA A 12 46.72 15.88 -26.53
CA ALA A 12 47.38 16.02 -25.24
C ALA A 12 48.92 15.93 -25.35
N GLU A 13 49.63 16.68 -24.50
CA GLU A 13 51.05 16.51 -24.08
C GLU A 13 51.16 17.09 -22.65
N THR A 14 51.38 16.27 -21.61
CA THR A 14 52.66 15.95 -20.93
C THR A 14 53.49 17.16 -20.47
N GLY A 15 53.57 17.38 -19.15
CA GLY A 15 54.52 18.27 -18.49
C GLY A 15 54.83 17.79 -17.06
N GLN A 16 56.11 17.48 -16.80
CA GLN A 16 56.72 16.94 -15.58
C GLN A 16 56.66 17.87 -14.34
N PRO A 17 56.85 17.31 -13.12
CA PRO A 17 56.88 18.06 -11.86
C PRO A 17 58.27 18.66 -11.55
N PRO A 18 58.38 19.72 -10.73
CA PRO A 18 59.67 20.25 -10.29
C PRO A 18 60.29 19.47 -9.09
N PRO A 19 61.63 19.54 -8.91
CA PRO A 19 62.44 18.64 -8.05
C PRO A 19 62.73 19.17 -6.62
N PRO A 20 63.44 18.42 -5.74
CA PRO A 20 63.41 18.60 -4.28
C PRO A 20 64.65 19.27 -3.65
N GLY A 21 64.51 19.69 -2.37
CA GLY A 21 65.58 20.08 -1.42
C GLY A 21 65.54 21.58 -1.08
N SER A 22 65.66 22.05 0.17
CA SER A 22 66.52 21.60 1.28
C SER A 22 65.99 22.00 2.67
N ARG A 23 66.36 21.19 3.67
CA ARG A 23 66.09 21.31 5.11
C ARG A 23 66.68 22.59 5.73
N GLN A 24 66.05 23.09 6.80
CA GLN A 24 66.69 23.38 8.10
C GLN A 24 65.66 23.84 9.15
N GLY A 25 65.78 23.32 10.38
CA GLY A 25 65.22 23.93 11.61
C GLY A 25 64.17 23.12 12.37
N GLU A 26 64.61 22.16 13.18
CA GLU A 26 63.79 21.56 14.25
C GLU A 26 63.74 22.48 15.48
N GLY A 27 62.55 22.63 16.05
CA GLY A 27 62.31 23.16 17.40
C GLY A 27 61.06 22.50 17.99
N PRO A 28 61.06 22.03 19.25
CA PRO A 28 59.97 21.21 19.75
C PRO A 28 58.85 22.10 20.31
N MET A 29 57.68 22.10 19.65
CA MET A 29 56.46 22.71 20.21
C MET A 29 55.41 21.64 20.50
N LEU A 30 55.42 21.25 21.78
CA LEU A 30 54.33 20.72 22.60
C LEU A 30 52.98 20.51 21.87
N LYS A 31 52.65 19.24 21.58
CA LYS A 31 51.30 18.81 21.16
C LYS A 31 50.29 19.16 22.27
N ARG A 32 49.47 20.20 22.07
CA ARG A 32 48.18 20.32 22.75
C ARG A 32 47.18 19.42 22.02
N LEU A 33 46.85 18.28 22.64
CA LEU A 33 45.66 17.50 22.28
C LEU A 33 44.43 18.39 22.52
N LEU A 34 43.88 18.95 21.45
CA LEU A 34 42.50 19.40 21.43
C LEU A 34 41.65 18.19 21.08
N THR A 35 41.12 17.51 22.09
CA THR A 35 40.01 16.59 21.93
C THR A 35 38.79 17.40 21.52
N THR A 36 38.56 17.54 20.22
CA THR A 36 37.27 17.98 19.69
C THR A 36 36.28 16.83 19.92
N THR A 37 35.59 16.86 21.05
CA THR A 37 34.30 16.19 21.19
C THR A 37 33.34 16.84 20.20
N ALA A 38 33.24 16.26 19.01
CA ALA A 38 32.11 16.51 18.13
C ALA A 38 30.87 15.98 18.85
N ALA A 39 30.21 16.83 19.61
CA ALA A 39 28.84 16.59 20.01
C ALA A 39 28.02 16.58 18.72
N LEU A 40 27.71 15.38 18.22
CA LEU A 40 26.56 15.20 17.34
C LEU A 40 25.34 15.60 18.17
N ALA A 41 25.00 16.89 18.15
CA ALA A 41 23.63 17.28 18.36
C ALA A 41 22.86 16.62 17.21
N ALA A 42 22.16 15.53 17.50
CA ALA A 42 21.10 15.05 16.65
C ALA A 42 20.12 16.23 16.50
N LEU A 43 20.24 16.96 15.39
CA LEU A 43 19.17 17.81 14.90
C LEU A 43 18.01 16.84 14.69
N ALA A 44 17.09 16.79 15.66
CA ALA A 44 15.79 16.18 15.48
C ALA A 44 15.22 16.86 14.24
N LEU A 45 15.19 16.11 13.13
CA LEU A 45 14.48 16.52 11.94
C LEU A 45 13.06 16.89 12.41
N PRO A 46 12.57 18.10 12.11
CA PRO A 46 11.22 18.46 12.49
C PRO A 46 10.26 17.46 11.84
N GLY A 47 9.60 16.68 12.68
CA GLY A 47 8.34 15.98 12.40
C GLY A 47 8.40 14.91 11.31
N LEU A 48 8.86 13.69 11.65
CA LEU A 48 8.17 12.53 11.11
C LEU A 48 6.71 12.65 11.57
N ALA A 49 5.77 12.76 10.63
CA ALA A 49 4.34 12.93 10.87
C ALA A 49 3.68 11.65 11.43
N ALA A 50 4.34 10.97 12.36
CA ALA A 50 3.85 9.82 13.08
C ALA A 50 3.12 10.26 14.37
N GLU A 51 2.21 9.41 14.83
CA GLU A 51 1.51 9.59 16.09
C GLU A 51 2.49 9.71 17.26
N PRO A 52 2.25 10.58 18.25
CA PRO A 52 3.08 10.64 19.45
C PRO A 52 3.19 9.29 20.15
N GLU A 53 4.35 8.97 20.72
CA GLU A 53 4.61 7.69 21.40
C GLU A 53 3.59 7.40 22.51
N GLU A 54 3.14 8.42 23.24
CA GLU A 54 2.09 8.28 24.24
C GLU A 54 0.75 7.83 23.65
N VAL A 55 0.39 8.35 22.47
CA VAL A 55 -0.82 7.94 21.73
C VAL A 55 -0.69 6.48 21.30
N LEU A 56 0.46 6.07 20.77
CA LEU A 56 0.70 4.67 20.37
C LEU A 56 0.58 3.72 21.57
N ARG A 57 1.26 4.05 22.68
CA ARG A 57 1.20 3.25 23.92
C ARG A 57 -0.22 3.15 24.46
N ARG A 58 -0.95 4.27 24.54
CA ARG A 58 -2.32 4.28 25.08
C ARG A 58 -3.29 3.57 24.14
N ALA A 59 -3.12 3.71 22.84
CA ALA A 59 -3.94 3.03 21.85
C ALA A 59 -3.76 1.51 21.89
N ALA A 60 -2.55 1.01 22.17
CA ALA A 60 -2.29 -0.42 22.29
C ALA A 60 -3.16 -1.07 23.39
N ASP A 61 -3.28 -0.44 24.56
CA ASP A 61 -4.13 -0.92 25.66
C ASP A 61 -5.64 -0.94 25.31
N LEU A 62 -6.04 -0.09 24.36
CA LEU A 62 -7.45 0.14 24.00
C LEU A 62 -7.86 -0.54 22.69
N THR A 63 -6.91 -1.16 21.97
CA THR A 63 -7.18 -1.84 20.71
C THR A 63 -7.46 -3.31 21.01
N PRO A 64 -8.68 -3.80 20.77
CA PRO A 64 -8.99 -5.21 21.01
C PRO A 64 -8.17 -6.10 20.06
N LEU A 65 -7.70 -7.21 20.61
CA LEU A 65 -7.01 -8.27 19.88
C LEU A 65 -7.79 -9.56 20.06
N GLY A 66 -7.63 -10.47 19.10
CA GLY A 66 -8.27 -11.78 19.13
C GLY A 66 -7.77 -12.66 20.31
N PRO A 67 -8.33 -13.87 20.45
CA PRO A 67 -9.26 -14.51 19.51
C PRO A 67 -10.65 -13.90 19.52
N TRP A 68 -11.31 -13.87 18.35
CA TRP A 68 -12.69 -13.42 18.21
C TRP A 68 -13.67 -14.50 18.69
N SER A 69 -14.89 -14.09 19.04
CA SER A 69 -15.94 -15.03 19.46
C SER A 69 -16.31 -16.01 18.34
N GLU A 70 -16.74 -17.22 18.73
CA GLU A 70 -17.29 -18.18 17.78
C GLU A 70 -18.44 -17.56 16.96
N GLY A 71 -18.43 -17.76 15.64
CA GLY A 71 -19.43 -17.18 14.73
C GLY A 71 -19.22 -15.71 14.38
N ASP A 72 -18.07 -15.12 14.73
CA ASP A 72 -17.68 -13.78 14.28
C ASP A 72 -17.74 -13.66 12.74
N GLN A 73 -18.16 -12.48 12.29
CA GLN A 73 -18.28 -12.13 10.87
C GLN A 73 -17.55 -10.83 10.51
N MET A 74 -16.90 -10.19 11.48
CA MET A 74 -16.20 -8.91 11.29
C MET A 74 -14.70 -9.08 11.08
N GLY A 75 -14.10 -10.21 11.47
CA GLY A 75 -12.67 -10.47 11.31
C GLY A 75 -11.83 -9.40 12.00
N MET A 76 -10.83 -8.87 11.30
CA MET A 76 -10.02 -7.76 11.81
C MET A 76 -10.81 -6.45 11.94
N GLY A 77 -12.04 -6.37 11.42
CA GLY A 77 -12.97 -5.28 11.74
C GLY A 77 -13.26 -5.16 13.24
N ASN A 78 -13.08 -6.24 14.02
CA ASN A 78 -13.18 -6.20 15.48
C ASN A 78 -12.11 -5.33 16.16
N THR A 79 -10.99 -5.05 15.49
CA THR A 79 -9.93 -4.16 16.02
C THR A 79 -10.39 -2.69 16.15
N GLN A 80 -11.46 -2.32 15.45
CA GLN A 80 -11.94 -0.94 15.39
C GLN A 80 -12.55 -0.51 16.72
N GLY A 81 -12.14 0.66 17.21
CA GLY A 81 -12.58 1.19 18.50
C GLY A 81 -11.69 2.32 19.04
N PRO A 82 -11.83 2.67 20.33
CA PRO A 82 -11.16 3.83 20.92
C PRO A 82 -9.64 3.89 20.69
N GLY A 83 -8.93 2.76 20.71
CA GLY A 83 -7.50 2.72 20.41
C GLY A 83 -7.17 3.17 18.98
N THR A 84 -7.79 2.54 17.98
CA THR A 84 -7.64 2.91 16.57
C THR A 84 -8.11 4.34 16.27
N TRP A 85 -9.20 4.79 16.90
CA TRP A 85 -9.74 6.14 16.73
C TRP A 85 -8.82 7.19 17.32
N MET A 86 -8.16 6.88 18.45
CA MET A 86 -7.16 7.77 19.05
C MET A 86 -5.96 7.98 18.12
N ARG A 87 -5.47 6.92 17.47
CA ARG A 87 -4.39 7.04 16.49
C ARG A 87 -4.81 7.86 15.26
N CYS A 88 -6.00 7.59 14.71
CA CYS A 88 -6.57 8.42 13.65
C CYS A 88 -6.70 9.90 14.07
N ALA A 89 -7.22 10.17 15.26
CA ALA A 89 -7.45 11.54 15.73
C ALA A 89 -6.17 12.40 15.80
N ALA A 90 -5.01 11.78 16.06
CA ALA A 90 -3.72 12.46 16.04
C ALA A 90 -3.39 13.08 14.67
N HIS A 91 -3.90 12.51 13.57
CA HIS A 91 -3.68 13.01 12.21
C HIS A 91 -4.67 14.08 11.78
N LEU A 92 -5.92 14.05 12.27
CA LEU A 92 -7.00 14.91 11.79
C LEU A 92 -6.72 16.41 12.02
N ALA A 93 -6.03 16.73 13.11
CA ALA A 93 -5.68 18.11 13.48
C ALA A 93 -4.16 18.36 13.43
N ALA A 94 -3.39 17.46 12.81
CA ALA A 94 -1.96 17.63 12.69
C ALA A 94 -1.64 18.91 11.88
N PRO A 95 -0.68 19.74 12.31
CA PRO A 95 -0.25 20.89 11.54
C PRO A 95 0.15 20.49 10.11
N GLY A 96 -0.43 21.15 9.11
CA GLY A 96 -0.16 20.85 7.70
C GLY A 96 -0.87 19.61 7.14
N ALA A 97 -1.78 18.99 7.90
CA ALA A 97 -2.59 17.88 7.39
C ALA A 97 -3.35 18.26 6.11
N LYS A 98 -3.33 17.34 5.14
CA LYS A 98 -4.07 17.42 3.88
C LYS A 98 -5.05 16.25 3.79
N LEU A 99 -6.13 16.46 3.05
CA LEU A 99 -7.07 15.41 2.66
C LEU A 99 -6.60 14.80 1.31
N TYR A 100 -6.45 13.49 1.28
CA TYR A 100 -6.16 12.71 0.08
C TYR A 100 -7.39 11.87 -0.28
N GLU A 101 -7.85 12.01 -1.53
CA GLU A 101 -8.93 11.19 -2.09
C GLU A 101 -8.34 9.89 -2.63
N LEU A 102 -8.66 8.77 -1.98
CA LEU A 102 -8.12 7.45 -2.33
C LEU A 102 -9.00 6.69 -3.33
N SER A 103 -10.10 7.29 -3.80
CA SER A 103 -11.02 6.66 -4.75
C SER A 103 -10.96 7.30 -6.14
N HIS A 104 -11.02 6.47 -7.19
CA HIS A 104 -11.21 6.95 -8.56
C HIS A 104 -12.64 7.37 -8.82
N ILE A 105 -12.80 8.35 -9.73
CA ILE A 105 -14.08 8.67 -10.32
C ILE A 105 -14.59 7.42 -11.04
N ARG A 106 -15.84 7.03 -10.78
CA ARG A 106 -16.48 5.96 -11.53
C ARG A 106 -17.21 6.54 -12.74
N ALA A 107 -16.82 6.08 -13.92
CA ALA A 107 -17.34 6.53 -15.20
C ALA A 107 -17.39 5.36 -16.20
N ASN A 108 -18.04 5.52 -17.35
CA ASN A 108 -18.19 4.45 -18.35
C ASN A 108 -16.91 4.14 -19.12
N ASP A 109 -15.96 5.07 -19.12
CA ASP A 109 -14.68 5.00 -19.79
C ASP A 109 -13.55 4.53 -18.86
N MET A 110 -13.82 4.27 -17.57
CA MET A 110 -12.83 3.70 -16.66
C MET A 110 -12.41 2.29 -17.13
N PRO A 111 -11.19 1.85 -16.83
CA PRO A 111 -10.78 0.47 -17.10
C PRO A 111 -11.76 -0.53 -16.46
N GLN A 112 -11.97 -1.67 -17.12
CA GLN A 112 -12.92 -2.69 -16.65
C GLN A 112 -12.24 -4.04 -16.46
N SER A 113 -12.55 -4.69 -15.33
CA SER A 113 -12.12 -6.07 -15.10
C SER A 113 -12.83 -7.01 -16.08
N PRO A 114 -12.11 -7.93 -16.75
CA PRO A 114 -12.72 -8.92 -17.64
C PRO A 114 -13.60 -9.94 -16.89
N PHE A 115 -13.49 -10.01 -15.56
CA PHE A 115 -14.29 -10.88 -14.70
C PHE A 115 -15.48 -10.15 -14.05
N GLY A 116 -15.55 -8.83 -14.21
CA GLY A 116 -16.65 -8.02 -13.70
C GLY A 116 -17.82 -8.00 -14.68
N VAL A 117 -19.04 -7.89 -14.17
CA VAL A 117 -20.19 -7.50 -15.02
C VAL A 117 -19.94 -6.05 -15.47
N PRO A 118 -19.98 -5.74 -16.78
CA PRO A 118 -19.81 -4.37 -17.25
C PRO A 118 -20.81 -3.45 -16.55
N LEU A 119 -20.29 -2.54 -15.73
CA LEU A 119 -21.12 -1.54 -15.07
C LEU A 119 -21.23 -0.34 -16.00
N VAL A 120 -22.29 -0.33 -16.80
CA VAL A 120 -22.63 0.82 -17.62
C VAL A 120 -23.48 1.76 -16.76
N TYR A 121 -22.89 2.90 -16.39
CA TYR A 121 -23.61 4.03 -15.84
C TYR A 121 -24.50 4.65 -16.92
N GLU A 122 -25.75 4.21 -16.97
CA GLU A 122 -26.81 5.00 -17.58
C GLU A 122 -27.33 5.99 -16.53
N TYR A 123 -27.02 7.27 -16.68
CA TYR A 123 -27.57 8.31 -15.82
C TYR A 123 -29.08 8.47 -16.12
N ARG A 124 -29.93 7.75 -15.38
CA ARG A 124 -31.40 7.79 -15.46
C ARG A 124 -32.02 7.98 -14.06
N PRO A 125 -33.25 8.52 -13.93
CA PRO A 125 -33.99 8.57 -12.65
C PRO A 125 -34.24 7.16 -12.06
N THR A 126 -34.20 7.02 -10.74
CA THR A 126 -34.08 5.73 -10.01
C THR A 126 -35.30 4.79 -10.10
N VAL A 127 -35.06 3.51 -10.39
CA VAL A 127 -35.90 2.31 -10.08
C VAL A 127 -34.99 1.06 -10.00
N GLY A 128 -35.27 0.08 -9.12
CA GLY A 128 -34.38 -1.08 -8.85
C GLY A 128 -34.93 -2.46 -9.27
N ILE A 129 -34.07 -3.50 -9.42
CA ILE A 129 -34.50 -4.88 -9.75
C ILE A 129 -33.77 -6.00 -8.98
N PRO A 130 -34.46 -7.11 -8.60
CA PRO A 130 -34.01 -8.17 -7.71
C PRO A 130 -33.41 -9.43 -8.39
N GLY A 131 -32.62 -10.21 -7.65
CA GLY A 131 -32.62 -11.69 -7.74
C GLY A 131 -31.37 -12.45 -8.25
N THR A 132 -30.15 -12.27 -7.73
CA THR A 132 -28.99 -13.13 -8.11
C THR A 132 -27.92 -13.35 -7.01
N ARG A 133 -27.06 -14.41 -7.22
CA ARG A 133 -25.70 -14.79 -6.72
C ARG A 133 -25.33 -16.30 -6.45
N HIS A 134 -24.18 -16.77 -7.04
CA HIS A 134 -23.56 -18.16 -7.18
C HIS A 134 -22.64 -18.75 -6.08
N ALA A 135 -21.97 -19.91 -6.18
CA ALA A 135 -21.43 -20.64 -5.01
C ALA A 135 -20.05 -21.43 -5.11
N ALA A 136 -19.02 -21.22 -4.22
CA ALA A 136 -17.80 -22.06 -3.83
C ALA A 136 -17.13 -21.76 -2.40
N THR A 137 -16.68 -22.72 -1.52
CA THR A 137 -16.53 -22.60 0.00
C THR A 137 -15.44 -21.68 0.65
N TYR A 138 -15.58 -21.31 1.96
CA TYR A 138 -14.99 -20.09 2.58
C TYR A 138 -14.43 -20.16 4.04
N TYR A 139 -13.99 -18.98 4.56
CA TYR A 139 -13.45 -18.70 5.92
C TYR A 139 -14.30 -19.21 7.08
N GLY A 140 -13.65 -19.50 8.22
CA GLY A 140 -14.30 -20.02 9.42
C GLY A 140 -14.75 -21.47 9.28
N GLY A 141 -14.23 -22.19 8.28
CA GLY A 141 -14.63 -23.56 7.96
C GLY A 141 -16.01 -23.65 7.31
N ALA A 142 -16.62 -22.50 6.95
CA ALA A 142 -17.94 -22.45 6.37
C ALA A 142 -17.92 -23.09 4.97
N THR A 143 -18.75 -24.12 4.82
CA THR A 143 -18.94 -24.81 3.56
C THR A 143 -19.67 -23.91 2.57
N GLN A 144 -19.63 -24.28 1.29
CA GLN A 144 -20.21 -23.46 0.27
C GLN A 144 -21.72 -23.22 0.50
N ALA A 145 -22.41 -24.29 0.86
CA ALA A 145 -23.85 -24.28 1.09
C ALA A 145 -24.26 -23.30 2.20
N GLU A 146 -23.37 -23.00 3.16
CA GLU A 146 -23.66 -22.14 4.30
C GLU A 146 -23.49 -20.64 4.00
N VAL A 147 -22.62 -20.28 3.06
CA VAL A 147 -22.33 -18.88 2.71
C VAL A 147 -23.12 -18.41 1.50
N LYS A 148 -23.30 -19.29 0.49
CA LYS A 148 -24.02 -19.00 -0.75
C LYS A 148 -24.71 -20.28 -1.27
N PRO A 149 -25.94 -20.58 -0.81
CA PRO A 149 -26.60 -21.86 -1.13
C PRO A 149 -26.80 -22.14 -2.63
N THR A 150 -26.98 -21.11 -3.46
CA THR A 150 -27.22 -21.27 -4.92
C THR A 150 -26.41 -20.27 -5.75
N PRO A 151 -26.42 -20.45 -7.09
CA PRO A 151 -26.32 -19.47 -8.20
C PRO A 151 -26.99 -18.10 -8.09
N ASP A 152 -28.10 -18.00 -7.35
CA ASP A 152 -28.93 -16.79 -7.34
C ASP A 152 -29.19 -16.16 -5.94
N SER A 153 -28.57 -16.71 -4.89
CA SER A 153 -28.72 -16.30 -3.49
C SER A 153 -27.73 -15.22 -3.02
N PRO A 154 -28.16 -14.13 -2.34
CA PRO A 154 -27.25 -13.20 -1.66
C PRO A 154 -26.35 -13.92 -0.64
N LEU A 155 -25.23 -13.31 -0.20
CA LEU A 155 -24.47 -13.88 0.93
C LEU A 155 -25.37 -13.92 2.17
N LEU A 156 -25.51 -15.09 2.78
CA LEU A 156 -26.30 -15.25 4.00
C LEU A 156 -25.49 -14.98 5.28
N LYS A 157 -24.16 -15.00 5.16
CA LYS A 157 -23.16 -14.65 6.17
C LYS A 157 -22.01 -13.92 5.49
N LEU A 158 -21.24 -13.10 6.24
CA LEU A 158 -20.08 -12.34 5.73
C LEU A 158 -20.42 -11.29 4.66
N GLY A 159 -21.68 -10.85 4.58
CA GLY A 159 -22.07 -9.76 3.70
C GLY A 159 -21.54 -8.41 4.18
N MET A 160 -21.41 -7.44 3.27
CA MET A 160 -20.93 -6.09 3.58
C MET A 160 -21.76 -5.33 4.62
N GLU A 161 -22.99 -5.77 4.93
CA GLU A 161 -23.76 -5.26 6.06
C GLU A 161 -23.12 -5.53 7.44
N GLN A 162 -22.24 -6.53 7.52
CA GLN A 162 -21.44 -6.87 8.71
C GLN A 162 -20.15 -6.06 8.79
N ALA A 163 -19.62 -5.58 7.66
CA ALA A 163 -18.40 -4.79 7.65
C ALA A 163 -18.63 -3.46 8.36
N ALA A 164 -17.92 -3.25 9.46
CA ALA A 164 -17.95 -1.98 10.18
C ALA A 164 -17.33 -0.87 9.32
N PRO A 165 -17.75 0.40 9.50
CA PRO A 165 -16.95 1.55 9.13
C PRO A 165 -15.51 1.39 9.64
N ILE A 166 -14.53 1.55 8.77
CA ILE A 166 -13.11 1.52 9.15
C ILE A 166 -12.68 2.97 9.31
N VAL A 167 -12.31 3.32 10.54
CA VAL A 167 -11.79 4.64 10.91
C VAL A 167 -10.59 4.38 11.80
N THR A 168 -9.39 4.55 11.27
CA THR A 168 -8.16 4.10 11.94
C THR A 168 -6.95 4.81 11.35
N SER A 169 -5.79 4.63 11.97
CA SER A 169 -4.52 5.03 11.35
C SER A 169 -4.20 4.14 10.15
N ALA A 170 -3.56 4.72 9.15
CA ALA A 170 -3.04 4.02 7.99
C ALA A 170 -1.53 4.20 7.90
N VAL A 171 -0.86 3.19 7.36
CA VAL A 171 0.55 3.18 6.97
C VAL A 171 0.63 3.06 5.46
N LEU A 172 1.29 4.00 4.80
CA LEU A 172 1.61 3.94 3.37
C LEU A 172 3.01 3.36 3.18
N LEU A 173 3.14 2.37 2.30
CA LEU A 173 4.37 1.73 1.87
C LEU A 173 4.60 2.03 0.38
N ASP A 174 5.66 2.76 0.06
CA ASP A 174 6.00 3.18 -1.30
C ASP A 174 6.86 2.13 -2.03
N ALA A 175 6.20 1.06 -2.48
CA ALA A 175 6.85 -0.06 -3.17
C ALA A 175 7.46 0.37 -4.51
N ALA A 176 6.83 1.31 -5.22
CA ALA A 176 7.38 1.90 -6.45
C ALA A 176 8.75 2.54 -6.20
N ALA A 177 8.86 3.38 -5.16
CA ALA A 177 10.13 3.99 -4.77
C ALA A 177 11.17 2.94 -4.35
N HIS A 178 10.76 1.94 -3.57
CA HIS A 178 11.65 0.94 -3.00
C HIS A 178 12.20 -0.05 -4.04
N LEU A 179 11.34 -0.58 -4.91
CA LEU A 179 11.67 -1.69 -5.80
C LEU A 179 11.99 -1.25 -7.22
N ASN A 180 11.56 -0.05 -7.64
CA ASN A 180 11.76 0.40 -9.02
C ASN A 180 12.09 1.91 -9.13
N GLY A 181 12.74 2.49 -8.11
CA GLY A 181 13.23 3.87 -8.16
C GLY A 181 12.15 4.93 -8.40
N GLY A 182 10.90 4.62 -8.06
CA GLY A 182 9.72 5.49 -8.22
C GLY A 182 8.95 5.27 -9.52
N ALA A 183 9.44 4.43 -10.42
CA ALA A 183 8.67 3.99 -11.58
C ALA A 183 7.61 2.93 -11.19
N PRO A 184 6.52 2.79 -11.97
CA PRO A 184 5.56 1.71 -11.76
C PRO A 184 6.24 0.34 -11.72
N LEU A 185 5.83 -0.54 -10.82
CA LEU A 185 6.36 -1.90 -10.75
C LEU A 185 5.98 -2.72 -11.98
N GLU A 186 6.83 -3.67 -12.36
CA GLU A 186 6.57 -4.59 -13.46
C GLU A 186 5.47 -5.61 -13.11
N PRO A 187 4.71 -6.11 -14.08
CA PRO A 187 3.72 -7.17 -13.87
C PRO A 187 4.31 -8.39 -13.15
N GLY A 188 3.56 -8.93 -12.19
CA GLY A 188 4.00 -10.08 -11.42
C GLY A 188 5.09 -9.82 -10.37
N THR A 189 5.55 -8.55 -10.23
CA THR A 189 6.49 -8.18 -9.16
C THR A 189 5.88 -8.45 -7.79
N LEU A 190 6.66 -9.09 -6.94
CA LEU A 190 6.30 -9.50 -5.59
C LEU A 190 6.69 -8.40 -4.57
N VAL A 191 5.75 -8.01 -3.72
CA VAL A 191 6.03 -7.22 -2.51
C VAL A 191 6.11 -8.18 -1.33
N THR A 192 7.32 -8.48 -0.88
CA THR A 192 7.63 -9.50 0.15
C THR A 192 7.60 -8.94 1.57
N ALA A 193 7.67 -9.82 2.57
CA ALA A 193 7.83 -9.40 3.97
C ALA A 193 9.10 -8.57 4.18
N ALA A 194 10.20 -8.94 3.50
CA ALA A 194 11.46 -8.21 3.58
C ALA A 194 11.33 -6.80 3.01
N ASP A 195 10.62 -6.64 1.89
CA ASP A 195 10.37 -5.33 1.27
C ASP A 195 9.50 -4.45 2.18
N ILE A 196 8.49 -5.03 2.84
CA ILE A 196 7.64 -4.31 3.80
C ILE A 196 8.48 -3.74 4.95
N GLU A 197 9.32 -4.57 5.59
CA GLU A 197 10.18 -4.13 6.69
C GLU A 197 11.22 -3.10 6.21
N ALA A 198 11.77 -3.26 5.00
CA ALA A 198 12.71 -2.31 4.41
C ALA A 198 12.05 -0.96 4.10
N MET A 199 10.81 -0.95 3.58
CA MET A 199 10.04 0.27 3.35
C MET A 199 9.72 0.99 4.66
N LEU A 200 9.29 0.26 5.70
CA LEU A 200 9.06 0.83 7.03
C LEU A 200 10.32 1.52 7.55
N ALA A 201 11.49 0.87 7.43
CA ALA A 201 12.76 1.46 7.84
C ALA A 201 13.11 2.71 7.00
N ALA A 202 13.03 2.63 5.67
CA ALA A 202 13.39 3.71 4.76
C ALA A 202 12.49 4.94 4.91
N GLN A 203 11.22 4.74 5.30
CA GLN A 203 10.25 5.81 5.54
C GLN A 203 10.26 6.32 6.99
N GLY A 204 11.21 5.87 7.82
CA GLY A 204 11.34 6.29 9.22
C GLY A 204 10.25 5.72 10.15
N LEU A 205 9.53 4.70 9.71
CA LEU A 205 8.48 4.01 10.48
C LEU A 205 8.97 2.74 11.18
N GLY A 206 10.25 2.39 11.14
CA GLY A 206 10.77 1.15 11.73
C GLY A 206 10.46 0.98 13.23
N ALA A 207 10.42 2.07 14.00
CA ALA A 207 10.04 2.02 15.42
C ALA A 207 8.52 1.92 15.63
N ARG A 208 7.73 2.55 14.75
CA ARG A 208 6.26 2.47 14.77
C ARG A 208 5.83 1.07 14.35
N GLY A 209 6.35 0.57 13.24
CA GLY A 209 5.89 -0.63 12.56
C GLY A 209 4.48 -0.48 11.97
N ILE A 210 3.75 -1.59 11.93
CA ILE A 210 2.32 -1.65 11.60
C ILE A 210 1.59 -2.05 12.88
N GLN A 211 0.59 -1.26 13.28
CA GLN A 211 -0.15 -1.47 14.53
C GLN A 211 -1.42 -2.28 14.27
N PRO A 212 -1.91 -3.04 15.27
CA PRO A 212 -3.18 -3.74 15.15
C PRO A 212 -4.32 -2.81 14.75
N GLY A 213 -5.08 -3.20 13.74
CA GLY A 213 -6.17 -2.43 13.17
C GLY A 213 -5.76 -1.30 12.23
N ASP A 214 -4.48 -1.19 11.86
CA ASP A 214 -4.04 -0.26 10.83
C ASP A 214 -4.54 -0.66 9.43
N VAL A 215 -4.82 0.35 8.62
CA VAL A 215 -4.94 0.19 7.16
C VAL A 215 -3.54 0.24 6.56
N VAL A 216 -3.20 -0.70 5.68
CA VAL A 216 -1.92 -0.71 4.96
C VAL A 216 -2.16 -0.34 3.51
N LEU A 217 -1.61 0.79 3.07
CA LEU A 217 -1.67 1.27 1.70
C LEU A 217 -0.35 0.94 1.02
N ILE A 218 -0.37 0.28 -0.13
CA ILE A 218 0.84 -0.11 -0.87
C ILE A 218 0.80 0.56 -2.24
N HIS A 219 1.68 1.55 -2.42
CA HIS A 219 1.81 2.28 -3.68
C HIS A 219 2.79 1.55 -4.60
N THR A 220 2.26 0.95 -5.65
CA THR A 220 3.01 0.20 -6.67
C THR A 220 3.28 1.04 -7.92
N GLY A 221 2.64 2.22 -8.04
CA GLY A 221 2.72 3.10 -9.20
C GLY A 221 1.86 2.63 -10.38
N TRP A 222 1.24 1.44 -10.30
CA TRP A 222 0.39 0.88 -11.35
C TRP A 222 -0.85 1.74 -11.62
N GLY A 223 -1.33 2.47 -10.61
CA GLY A 223 -2.48 3.36 -10.72
C GLY A 223 -2.32 4.47 -11.76
N ALA A 224 -1.09 4.77 -12.19
CA ALA A 224 -0.81 5.70 -13.29
C ALA A 224 -1.45 5.27 -14.63
N LEU A 225 -1.72 3.97 -14.81
CA LEU A 225 -2.35 3.42 -16.00
C LEU A 225 -3.88 3.58 -16.01
N TRP A 226 -4.51 3.97 -14.88
CA TRP A 226 -5.97 4.09 -14.78
C TRP A 226 -6.56 5.10 -15.78
N ASP A 227 -5.88 6.23 -15.95
CA ASP A 227 -6.33 7.33 -16.83
C ASP A 227 -5.79 7.20 -18.27
N ASP A 228 -5.00 6.17 -18.56
CA ASP A 228 -4.44 5.94 -19.90
C ASP A 228 -5.35 4.99 -20.70
N ALA A 229 -6.17 5.57 -21.58
CA ALA A 229 -7.09 4.82 -22.45
C ALA A 229 -6.38 3.81 -23.36
N GLN A 230 -5.09 3.99 -23.68
CA GLN A 230 -4.31 3.03 -24.47
C GLN A 230 -3.75 1.89 -23.61
N ALA A 231 -3.56 2.13 -22.31
CA ALA A 231 -3.13 1.13 -21.34
C ALA A 231 -4.29 0.42 -20.60
N SER A 232 -5.53 0.92 -20.75
CA SER A 232 -6.75 0.35 -20.15
C SER A 232 -6.87 -1.17 -20.32
N GLN A 233 -6.52 -1.69 -21.50
CA GLN A 233 -6.53 -3.15 -21.75
C GLN A 233 -5.51 -3.89 -20.89
N ARG A 234 -4.34 -3.30 -20.61
CA ARG A 234 -3.29 -3.91 -19.79
C ARG A 234 -3.59 -3.82 -18.31
N TYR A 235 -4.28 -2.76 -17.89
CA TYR A 235 -4.50 -2.45 -16.48
C TYR A 235 -5.12 -3.62 -15.71
N TYR A 236 -6.15 -4.25 -16.26
CA TYR A 236 -6.89 -5.36 -15.64
C TYR A 236 -6.44 -6.76 -16.10
N THR A 237 -5.34 -6.89 -16.86
CA THR A 237 -4.86 -8.20 -17.33
C THR A 237 -3.64 -8.71 -16.58
N MET A 238 -2.93 -7.82 -15.88
CA MET A 238 -1.65 -8.10 -15.20
C MET A 238 -1.36 -7.01 -14.16
N GLY A 239 -0.42 -7.26 -13.24
CA GLY A 239 0.02 -6.25 -12.27
C GLY A 239 0.91 -6.81 -11.17
N PRO A 240 1.57 -5.94 -10.38
CA PRO A 240 2.32 -6.34 -9.19
C PRO A 240 1.37 -6.82 -8.08
N GLY A 241 1.91 -7.36 -6.99
CA GLY A 241 1.07 -7.71 -5.83
C GLY A 241 1.87 -8.21 -4.64
N LEU A 242 1.16 -8.50 -3.56
CA LEU A 242 1.76 -9.04 -2.33
C LEU A 242 2.29 -10.45 -2.55
N ALA A 243 3.45 -10.75 -1.99
CA ALA A 243 3.87 -12.12 -1.79
C ALA A 243 3.17 -12.76 -0.59
N GLN A 244 3.18 -14.09 -0.54
CA GLN A 244 2.56 -14.86 0.54
C GLN A 244 3.14 -14.50 1.91
N ASP A 245 4.46 -14.43 2.03
CA ASP A 245 5.13 -14.04 3.27
C ASP A 245 4.79 -12.61 3.70
N GLY A 246 4.60 -11.70 2.74
CA GLY A 246 4.10 -10.35 2.98
C GLY A 246 2.68 -10.35 3.55
N ALA A 247 1.77 -11.14 2.98
CA ALA A 247 0.41 -11.29 3.48
C ALA A 247 0.37 -11.89 4.90
N GLU A 248 1.20 -12.92 5.15
CA GLU A 248 1.35 -13.54 6.47
C GLU A 248 1.92 -12.57 7.51
N LEU A 249 2.89 -11.74 7.13
CA LEU A 249 3.41 -10.67 7.99
C LEU A 249 2.29 -9.69 8.38
N LEU A 250 1.51 -9.19 7.40
CA LEU A 250 0.42 -8.25 7.65
C LEU A 250 -0.68 -8.86 8.53
N ALA A 251 -0.96 -10.15 8.36
CA ALA A 251 -1.85 -10.89 9.25
C ALA A 251 -1.31 -11.00 10.67
N GLY A 252 -0.02 -11.33 10.84
CA GLY A 252 0.64 -11.34 12.15
C GLY A 252 0.68 -9.95 12.83
N ARG A 253 0.62 -8.88 12.04
CA ARG A 253 0.49 -7.48 12.52
C ARG A 253 -0.96 -7.05 12.74
N HIS A 254 -1.94 -7.92 12.48
CA HIS A 254 -3.37 -7.66 12.66
C HIS A 254 -3.87 -6.43 11.88
N ALA A 255 -3.38 -6.23 10.65
CA ALA A 255 -3.90 -5.19 9.77
C ALA A 255 -5.40 -5.40 9.51
N VAL A 256 -6.20 -4.34 9.52
CA VAL A 256 -7.64 -4.46 9.24
C VAL A 256 -7.93 -4.53 7.75
N LEU A 257 -7.11 -3.85 6.95
CA LEU A 257 -7.33 -3.70 5.52
C LEU A 257 -6.01 -3.47 4.80
N VAL A 258 -5.85 -4.08 3.62
CA VAL A 258 -4.75 -3.82 2.70
C VAL A 258 -5.28 -3.23 1.40
N ALA A 259 -4.74 -2.09 0.98
CA ALA A 259 -5.10 -1.40 -0.25
C ALA A 259 -3.91 -1.31 -1.20
N LEU A 260 -4.09 -1.72 -2.46
CA LEU A 260 -3.11 -1.50 -3.53
C LEU A 260 -3.69 -0.54 -4.57
N ASP A 261 -2.81 0.23 -5.22
CA ASP A 261 -3.15 1.14 -6.33
C ASP A 261 -3.26 0.45 -7.70
N ASN A 262 -3.52 -0.85 -7.70
CA ASN A 262 -3.68 -1.67 -8.88
C ASN A 262 -4.95 -2.54 -8.74
N PRO A 263 -5.35 -3.30 -9.77
CA PRO A 263 -6.55 -4.13 -9.70
C PRO A 263 -6.34 -5.50 -9.03
N PHE A 264 -5.17 -5.76 -8.45
CA PHE A 264 -4.83 -7.08 -7.93
C PHE A 264 -4.15 -7.00 -6.58
N THR A 265 -4.67 -7.74 -5.60
CA THR A 265 -3.95 -7.96 -4.34
C THR A 265 -2.77 -8.91 -4.57
N ASP A 266 -3.03 -9.94 -5.38
CA ASP A 266 -2.06 -10.93 -5.83
C ASP A 266 -1.24 -10.44 -7.03
N PRO A 267 0.00 -10.89 -7.16
CA PRO A 267 0.83 -10.60 -8.32
C PRO A 267 0.30 -11.38 -9.54
N VAL A 268 0.14 -10.70 -10.66
CA VAL A 268 -0.34 -11.29 -11.92
C VAL A 268 0.66 -11.00 -13.03
N ALA A 269 1.32 -12.05 -13.52
CA ALA A 269 2.24 -11.96 -14.66
C ALA A 269 1.49 -11.67 -15.96
N ASP A 270 2.20 -11.08 -16.93
CA ASP A 270 1.69 -10.98 -18.30
C ASP A 270 1.39 -12.38 -18.87
N GLY A 271 0.27 -12.52 -19.57
CA GLY A 271 -0.21 -13.79 -20.10
C GLY A 271 -0.81 -14.77 -19.07
N GLN A 272 -0.69 -14.53 -17.75
CA GLN A 272 -1.16 -15.47 -16.71
C GLN A 272 -2.67 -15.71 -16.79
N LEU A 273 -3.48 -14.66 -16.92
CA LEU A 273 -4.94 -14.78 -16.98
C LEU A 273 -5.43 -15.50 -18.26
N THR A 274 -4.57 -15.60 -19.26
CA THR A 274 -4.83 -16.33 -20.52
C THR A 274 -4.20 -17.73 -20.54
N GLY A 275 -3.57 -18.16 -19.45
CA GLY A 275 -2.86 -19.44 -19.37
C GLY A 275 -1.57 -19.51 -20.19
N GLN A 276 -1.06 -18.37 -20.65
CA GLN A 276 0.18 -18.27 -21.43
C GLN A 276 1.43 -18.14 -20.55
N ALA A 277 1.24 -17.80 -19.27
CA ALA A 277 2.30 -17.75 -18.27
C ALA A 277 1.82 -18.39 -16.96
N MET A 278 2.79 -18.91 -16.20
CA MET A 278 2.53 -19.36 -14.84
C MET A 278 2.45 -18.17 -13.88
N PRO A 279 1.74 -18.30 -12.75
CA PRO A 279 1.79 -17.31 -11.70
C PRO A 279 3.24 -17.02 -11.22
N PRO A 280 3.55 -15.76 -10.83
CA PRO A 280 4.87 -15.38 -10.28
C PRO A 280 5.29 -16.14 -9.02
N GLN A 281 4.32 -16.77 -8.34
CA GLN A 281 4.54 -17.59 -7.15
C GLN A 281 4.70 -19.05 -7.57
N GLY A 282 5.63 -19.77 -6.92
CA GLY A 282 5.92 -21.20 -7.14
C GLY A 282 4.77 -22.13 -6.75
N MET A 283 3.63 -21.99 -7.42
CA MET A 283 2.43 -22.77 -7.19
C MET A 283 2.43 -24.00 -8.08
N ASP A 284 3.36 -24.89 -7.76
CA ASP A 284 3.43 -26.18 -8.42
C ASP A 284 2.20 -27.05 -8.08
N GLU A 285 1.47 -26.82 -6.97
CA GLU A 285 0.33 -27.65 -6.57
C GLU A 285 -0.82 -26.93 -5.79
N GLY A 286 -1.47 -25.91 -6.38
CA GLY A 286 -2.95 -25.94 -6.32
C GLY A 286 -3.83 -24.80 -5.75
N LEU A 287 -3.39 -23.55 -5.56
CA LEU A 287 -4.35 -22.47 -5.21
C LEU A 287 -4.05 -21.11 -5.88
N PRO A 288 -4.54 -20.84 -7.11
CA PRO A 288 -4.39 -19.50 -7.72
C PRO A 288 -4.97 -18.41 -6.81
N PHE A 289 -4.35 -17.23 -6.81
CA PHE A 289 -4.77 -16.08 -6.01
C PHE A 289 -4.79 -16.34 -4.49
N VAL A 290 -3.70 -16.94 -3.97
CA VAL A 290 -3.57 -17.33 -2.56
C VAL A 290 -3.65 -16.14 -1.60
N ILE A 291 -3.30 -14.92 -2.02
CA ILE A 291 -3.31 -13.75 -1.15
C ILE A 291 -4.74 -13.31 -0.85
N HIS A 292 -5.64 -13.34 -1.84
CA HIS A 292 -7.07 -13.18 -1.57
C HIS A 292 -7.57 -14.18 -0.52
N HIS A 293 -7.15 -15.44 -0.61
CA HIS A 293 -7.53 -16.46 0.35
C HIS A 293 -6.96 -16.17 1.75
N LEU A 294 -5.67 -15.89 1.85
CA LEU A 294 -5.02 -15.59 3.13
C LEU A 294 -5.63 -14.37 3.81
N ASN A 295 -5.79 -13.25 3.11
CA ASN A 295 -6.31 -12.02 3.70
C ASN A 295 -7.79 -12.17 4.06
N LEU A 296 -8.65 -12.38 3.06
CA LEU A 296 -10.10 -12.35 3.27
C LEU A 296 -10.57 -13.60 3.99
N ALA A 297 -10.11 -14.76 3.52
CA ALA A 297 -10.70 -16.04 3.85
C ALA A 297 -10.00 -16.82 4.96
N VAL A 298 -8.86 -16.35 5.49
CA VAL A 298 -8.15 -16.99 6.60
C VAL A 298 -7.90 -16.01 7.75
N ASN A 299 -7.70 -14.73 7.46
CA ASN A 299 -7.34 -13.75 8.48
C ASN A 299 -8.39 -12.65 8.68
N GLY A 300 -9.47 -12.62 7.89
CA GLY A 300 -10.51 -11.60 8.00
C GLY A 300 -10.01 -10.17 7.76
N ILE A 301 -9.02 -10.01 6.89
CA ILE A 301 -8.41 -8.74 6.49
C ILE A 301 -9.08 -8.28 5.21
N HIS A 302 -9.63 -7.07 5.21
CA HIS A 302 -10.29 -6.51 4.03
C HIS A 302 -9.29 -6.10 2.94
N ASN A 303 -9.76 -5.99 1.70
CA ASN A 303 -8.96 -5.50 0.59
C ASN A 303 -9.64 -4.31 -0.10
N ILE A 304 -8.82 -3.33 -0.49
CA ILE A 304 -9.18 -2.35 -1.52
C ILE A 304 -8.26 -2.56 -2.71
N GLN A 305 -8.86 -2.64 -3.89
CA GLN A 305 -8.13 -2.63 -5.15
C GLN A 305 -8.46 -1.33 -5.88
N ASN A 306 -7.52 -0.83 -6.68
CA ASN A 306 -7.60 0.43 -7.40
C ASN A 306 -7.67 1.64 -6.45
N ALA A 307 -6.85 1.64 -5.40
CA ALA A 307 -6.71 2.82 -4.56
C ALA A 307 -5.93 3.93 -5.29
N ARG A 308 -6.32 5.18 -5.14
CA ARG A 308 -5.53 6.33 -5.63
C ARG A 308 -4.47 6.69 -4.61
N LEU A 309 -3.24 6.18 -4.80
CA LEU A 309 -2.15 6.37 -3.82
C LEU A 309 -1.04 7.33 -4.28
N LYS A 310 -1.04 7.75 -5.55
CA LYS A 310 0.02 8.60 -6.12
C LYS A 310 0.22 9.91 -5.36
N GLU A 311 -0.87 10.62 -5.03
CA GLU A 311 -0.79 11.94 -4.39
C GLU A 311 -0.24 11.83 -2.95
N ILE A 312 -0.74 10.88 -2.16
CA ILE A 312 -0.29 10.67 -0.79
C ILE A 312 1.17 10.16 -0.72
N ALA A 313 1.60 9.37 -1.70
CA ALA A 313 2.98 8.91 -1.83
C ALA A 313 3.94 10.03 -2.26
N ALA A 314 3.52 10.89 -3.20
CA ALA A 314 4.31 12.04 -3.63
C ALA A 314 4.60 13.01 -2.47
N ASP A 315 3.59 13.28 -1.64
CA ASP A 315 3.69 14.14 -0.46
C ASP A 315 4.40 13.46 0.74
N GLY A 316 4.69 12.16 0.64
CA GLY A 316 5.33 11.40 1.69
C GLY A 316 4.54 11.35 3.01
N ALA A 317 3.21 11.38 2.94
CA ALA A 317 2.36 11.23 4.12
C ALA A 317 2.27 9.75 4.52
N TRP A 318 3.35 9.22 5.10
CA TRP A 318 3.53 7.80 5.41
C TRP A 318 2.57 7.26 6.46
N THR A 319 2.05 8.14 7.31
CA THR A 319 1.01 7.84 8.30
C THR A 319 -0.12 8.84 8.15
N SER A 320 -1.35 8.35 8.31
CA SER A 320 -2.56 9.17 8.15
C SER A 320 -3.74 8.58 8.92
N CYS A 321 -4.83 9.32 9.08
CA CYS A 321 -6.12 8.72 9.40
C CYS A 321 -6.83 8.30 8.11
N ALA A 322 -7.20 7.03 7.99
CA ALA A 322 -8.06 6.53 6.92
C ALA A 322 -9.52 6.44 7.38
N MET A 323 -10.44 6.85 6.51
CA MET A 323 -11.88 6.67 6.68
C MET A 323 -12.44 5.94 5.46
N ILE A 324 -12.95 4.74 5.68
CA ILE A 324 -13.41 3.83 4.64
C ILE A 324 -14.79 3.33 5.04
N LEU A 325 -15.79 3.76 4.29
CA LEU A 325 -17.19 3.53 4.59
C LEU A 325 -17.81 2.69 3.46
N PRO A 326 -17.87 1.35 3.60
CA PRO A 326 -18.61 0.52 2.68
C PRO A 326 -20.11 0.79 2.76
N LEU A 327 -20.79 0.68 1.63
CA LEU A 327 -22.24 0.64 1.58
C LEU A 327 -22.73 -0.60 2.33
N ARG A 328 -23.71 -0.42 3.21
CA ARG A 328 -24.35 -1.50 3.99
C ARG A 328 -25.31 -2.31 3.13
N SER A 329 -24.75 -3.03 2.18
CA SER A 329 -25.48 -3.80 1.18
C SER A 329 -25.64 -5.24 1.64
N ARG A 330 -26.86 -5.63 1.99
CA ARG A 330 -27.15 -6.98 2.49
C ARG A 330 -26.69 -8.05 1.49
N GLY A 331 -25.83 -8.94 1.95
CA GLY A 331 -25.36 -10.09 1.19
C GLY A 331 -24.39 -9.77 0.04
N ALA A 332 -23.88 -8.54 -0.04
CA ALA A 332 -22.86 -8.16 -1.01
C ALA A 332 -21.48 -8.65 -0.56
N SER A 333 -20.65 -9.16 -1.48
CA SER A 333 -19.27 -9.61 -1.20
C SER A 333 -18.22 -8.50 -1.23
N GLY A 334 -18.64 -7.28 -1.50
CA GLY A 334 -17.78 -6.12 -1.64
C GLY A 334 -18.64 -4.88 -1.82
N SER A 335 -18.03 -3.72 -1.65
CA SER A 335 -18.68 -2.43 -1.82
C SER A 335 -17.74 -1.49 -2.56
N PRO A 336 -18.24 -0.66 -3.50
CA PRO A 336 -17.52 0.56 -3.82
C PRO A 336 -17.39 1.41 -2.55
N VAL A 337 -16.26 2.07 -2.38
CA VAL A 337 -15.99 2.97 -1.26
C VAL A 337 -15.46 4.28 -1.78
N ARG A 338 -15.88 5.38 -1.16
CA ARG A 338 -15.17 6.65 -1.26
C ARG A 338 -14.22 6.73 -0.08
N ALA A 339 -13.05 6.14 -0.25
CA ALA A 339 -12.02 6.10 0.78
C ALA A 339 -11.22 7.41 0.78
N ILE A 340 -10.96 7.95 1.97
CA ILE A 340 -10.10 9.12 2.15
C ILE A 340 -9.00 8.83 3.17
N ALA A 341 -7.89 9.55 3.04
CA ALA A 341 -6.87 9.64 4.07
C ALA A 341 -6.61 11.10 4.45
N ILE A 342 -6.33 11.37 5.72
CA ILE A 342 -5.95 12.70 6.21
C ILE A 342 -4.61 12.57 6.94
N GLY A 343 -3.57 13.24 6.47
CA GLY A 343 -2.23 13.15 7.04
C GLY A 343 -1.36 14.33 6.64
N ALA A 344 -0.31 14.59 7.42
CA ALA A 344 0.63 15.67 7.13
C ALA A 344 1.73 15.19 6.14
N PRO A 345 2.00 15.95 5.06
CA PRO A 345 3.13 15.68 4.18
C PRO A 345 4.47 15.71 4.92
N THR A 346 5.43 14.92 4.44
CA THR A 346 6.84 14.99 4.89
C THR A 346 7.78 15.48 3.79
N ARG A 347 7.24 15.77 2.60
CA ARG A 347 7.94 16.29 1.42
C ARG A 347 7.25 17.54 0.90
#